data_AF-M4GRF3-F1
#
_entry.id   AF-M4GRF3-F1
#
_cell.length_a   1.000
_cell.length_b   1.000
_cell.length_c   1.000
_cell.angle_alpha   90.00
_cell.angle_beta   90.00
_cell.angle_gamma   90.00
#
_symmetry.space_group_name_H-M   'P 1'
#
loop_
_entity.id
_entity.type
_entity.pdbx_description
1 polymer ?
#
loop_
_entity_poly.entity_id
_entity_poly.type
_entity_poly.pdbx_seq_one_letter_code
_entity_poly.pdbx_strand_id
1 'polypeptide(L)'
;TTVSISLADGLSAIGKKAMLALREPSMGPVFGMKGGATGGGHAQVLPMENINLHFTGDFHAITSANNLLCAMVDNHIQQGNQLNIDERQVRVRRCMDMNDRQLRSIVDGLGGTGNGVPREDGFDITAASEVMASFCMAADLQDLKHRLGNIVVARDKAGKNITCSQIGAQGAMAALLRDALMPNLVQTLDHTGAL
;
A
#
# COMPACT_ATOMS: atom_id res chain seq x y z
N THR A 1 16.66 -11.44 -5.62
CA THR A 1 16.98 -10.15 -6.27
C THR A 1 18.30 -10.18 -7.02
N THR A 2 19.43 -10.45 -6.36
CA THR A 2 20.77 -10.47 -7.02
C THR A 2 20.83 -11.32 -8.29
N VAL A 3 20.30 -12.56 -8.25
CA VAL A 3 20.26 -13.44 -9.43
C VAL A 3 19.42 -12.85 -10.58
N SER A 4 18.31 -12.20 -10.29
CA SER A 4 17.45 -11.56 -11.29
C SER A 4 18.16 -10.40 -11.98
N ILE A 5 18.89 -9.59 -11.21
CA ILE A 5 19.72 -8.49 -11.70
C ILE A 5 20.84 -9.04 -12.59
N SER A 6 21.65 -9.97 -12.07
CA SER A 6 22.76 -10.55 -12.83
C SER A 6 22.32 -11.29 -14.10
N LEU A 7 21.14 -11.90 -14.09
CA LEU A 7 20.58 -12.54 -15.29
C LEU A 7 20.21 -11.51 -16.34
N ALA A 8 19.58 -10.40 -15.96
CA ALA A 8 19.24 -9.33 -16.88
C ALA A 8 20.50 -8.69 -17.46
N ASP A 9 21.50 -8.40 -16.62
CA ASP A 9 22.80 -7.89 -17.05
C ASP A 9 23.52 -8.87 -17.99
N GLY A 10 23.52 -10.16 -17.66
CA GLY A 10 24.10 -11.20 -18.52
C GLY A 10 23.40 -11.32 -19.88
N LEU A 11 22.07 -11.19 -19.93
CA LEU A 11 21.30 -11.17 -21.18
C LEU A 11 21.64 -9.95 -22.03
N SER A 12 21.74 -8.77 -21.40
CA SER A 12 22.19 -7.53 -22.05
C SER A 12 23.60 -7.68 -22.62
N ALA A 13 24.53 -8.26 -21.86
CA ALA A 13 25.91 -8.45 -22.26
C ALA A 13 26.08 -9.37 -23.49
N ILE A 14 25.19 -10.35 -23.68
CA ILE A 14 25.18 -11.21 -24.88
C ILE A 14 24.35 -10.63 -26.04
N GLY A 15 23.99 -9.34 -25.98
CA GLY A 15 23.30 -8.60 -27.04
C GLY A 15 21.79 -8.82 -27.08
N LYS A 16 21.16 -9.40 -26.04
CA LYS A 16 19.70 -9.46 -25.94
C LYS A 16 19.18 -8.17 -25.31
N LYS A 17 18.09 -7.61 -25.87
CA LYS A 17 17.40 -6.48 -25.26
C LYS A 17 16.60 -6.97 -24.05
N ALA A 18 17.18 -6.86 -22.86
CA ALA A 18 16.59 -7.30 -21.61
C ALA A 18 16.31 -6.12 -20.67
N MET A 19 15.29 -6.29 -19.84
CA MET A 19 14.98 -5.44 -18.70
C MET A 19 14.44 -6.33 -17.58
N LEU A 20 14.52 -5.88 -16.33
CA LEU A 20 13.93 -6.57 -15.18
C LEU A 20 12.83 -5.75 -14.53
N ALA A 21 11.96 -6.42 -13.79
CA ALA A 21 10.98 -5.81 -12.91
C ALA A 21 11.17 -6.36 -11.48
N LEU A 22 11.28 -5.48 -10.50
CA LEU A 22 11.44 -5.79 -9.09
C LEU A 22 10.33 -5.12 -8.27
N ARG A 23 10.28 -5.43 -6.98
CA ARG A 23 9.36 -4.78 -6.05
C ARG A 23 10.12 -3.69 -5.31
N GLU A 24 9.48 -2.53 -5.14
CA GLU A 24 9.93 -1.52 -4.18
C GLU A 24 9.94 -2.11 -2.76
N PRO A 25 11.02 -1.92 -1.99
CA PRO A 25 11.05 -2.33 -0.59
C PRO A 25 10.28 -1.36 0.31
N SER A 26 9.57 -1.90 1.31
CA SER A 26 9.14 -1.13 2.48
C SER A 26 10.32 -0.42 3.15
N MET A 27 10.11 0.84 3.52
CA MET A 27 11.02 1.70 4.25
C MET A 27 11.17 1.29 5.71
N GLY A 28 10.10 0.86 6.38
CA GLY A 28 10.11 0.45 7.80
C GLY A 28 11.22 -0.56 8.17
N PRO A 29 11.36 -1.67 7.43
CA PRO A 29 12.43 -2.65 7.65
C PRO A 29 13.86 -2.14 7.47
N VAL A 30 14.07 -1.09 6.65
CA VAL A 30 15.39 -0.50 6.40
C VAL A 30 15.98 0.10 7.68
N PHE A 31 15.13 0.70 8.53
CA PHE A 31 15.54 1.24 9.83
C PHE A 31 15.64 0.20 10.96
N GLY A 32 15.34 -1.07 10.67
CA GLY A 32 15.44 -2.18 11.63
C GLY A 32 16.77 -2.94 11.49
N MET A 33 16.72 -4.06 10.76
CA MET A 33 17.90 -4.93 10.52
C MET A 33 18.01 -5.39 9.07
N LYS A 34 17.09 -5.01 8.18
CA LYS A 34 17.04 -5.55 6.82
C LYS A 34 17.91 -4.71 5.90
N GLY A 35 18.93 -5.33 5.32
CA GLY A 35 19.74 -4.72 4.24
C GLY A 35 18.91 -4.44 2.98
N GLY A 36 19.44 -3.57 2.11
CA GLY A 36 18.75 -3.07 0.92
C GLY A 36 18.21 -4.19 0.02
N ALA A 37 17.00 -3.99 -0.51
CA ALA A 37 16.35 -4.98 -1.39
C ALA A 37 16.77 -4.85 -2.86
N THR A 38 17.74 -4.00 -3.16
CA THR A 38 18.17 -3.58 -4.50
C THR A 38 19.28 -4.46 -5.10
N GLY A 39 19.56 -5.62 -4.50
CA GLY A 39 20.62 -6.54 -4.96
C GLY A 39 21.83 -6.56 -4.03
N GLY A 40 22.99 -6.96 -4.54
CA GLY A 40 24.22 -7.01 -3.75
C GLY A 40 25.47 -7.32 -4.58
N GLY A 41 26.64 -6.92 -4.08
CA GLY A 41 27.90 -7.03 -4.81
C GLY A 41 27.89 -6.16 -6.07
N HIS A 42 28.29 -6.71 -7.21
CA HIS A 42 28.28 -6.01 -8.51
C HIS A 42 26.92 -6.09 -9.23
N ALA A 43 25.93 -6.80 -8.69
CA ALA A 43 24.59 -6.91 -9.26
C ALA A 43 23.59 -6.13 -8.39
N GLN A 44 23.47 -4.83 -8.68
CA GLN A 44 22.63 -3.89 -7.94
C GLN A 44 21.81 -2.98 -8.86
N VAL A 45 20.66 -2.53 -8.36
CA VAL A 45 19.84 -1.46 -8.95
C VAL A 45 20.11 -0.14 -8.23
N LEU A 46 20.22 0.95 -8.99
CA LEU A 46 20.58 2.29 -8.52
C LEU A 46 19.55 3.35 -8.92
N PRO A 47 19.42 4.45 -8.16
CA PRO A 47 20.15 4.77 -6.92
C PRO A 47 19.56 4.09 -5.68
N MET A 48 20.40 3.34 -4.95
CA MET A 48 19.97 2.50 -3.82
C MET A 48 19.37 3.31 -2.66
N GLU A 49 19.93 4.48 -2.34
CA GLU A 49 19.41 5.34 -1.27
C GLU A 49 17.97 5.79 -1.52
N ASN A 50 17.63 6.14 -2.77
CA ASN A 50 16.28 6.58 -3.10
C ASN A 50 15.31 5.40 -3.02
N ILE A 51 15.67 4.25 -3.61
CA ILE A 51 14.82 3.06 -3.66
C ILE A 51 14.50 2.50 -2.28
N ASN A 52 15.43 2.58 -1.32
CA ASN A 52 15.21 2.07 0.04
C ASN A 52 14.48 3.08 0.97
N LEU A 53 14.24 4.31 0.54
CA LEU A 53 13.61 5.35 1.36
C LEU A 53 12.26 5.75 0.79
N HIS A 54 12.16 6.95 0.23
CA HIS A 54 10.89 7.49 -0.26
C HIS A 54 10.61 7.15 -1.72
N PHE A 55 11.67 6.78 -2.45
CA PHE A 55 11.69 6.58 -3.89
C PHE A 55 10.87 7.65 -4.63
N THR A 56 9.82 7.25 -5.33
CA THR A 56 8.89 8.13 -6.07
C THR A 56 7.63 8.47 -5.27
N GLY A 57 7.47 7.91 -4.07
CA GLY A 57 6.36 8.19 -3.16
C GLY A 57 5.17 7.22 -3.27
N ASP A 58 5.32 6.11 -3.98
CA ASP A 58 4.24 5.15 -4.21
C ASP A 58 3.69 4.57 -2.90
N PHE A 59 4.58 4.18 -1.98
CA PHE A 59 4.18 3.71 -0.66
C PHE A 59 3.44 4.78 0.13
N HIS A 60 3.85 6.06 0.05
CA HIS A 60 3.14 7.16 0.70
C HIS A 60 1.72 7.31 0.13
N ALA A 61 1.57 7.25 -1.19
CA ALA A 61 0.26 7.30 -1.85
C ALA A 61 -0.64 6.14 -1.42
N ILE A 62 -0.10 4.92 -1.31
CA ILE A 62 -0.82 3.74 -0.83
C ILE A 62 -1.21 3.89 0.65
N THR A 63 -0.30 4.38 1.51
CA THR A 63 -0.62 4.71 2.90
C THR A 63 -1.75 5.72 3.00
N SER A 64 -1.69 6.81 2.23
CA SER A 64 -2.72 7.85 2.21
C SER A 64 -4.07 7.30 1.73
N ALA A 65 -4.10 6.50 0.66
CA ALA A 65 -5.33 5.91 0.14
C ALA A 65 -5.97 4.93 1.15
N ASN A 66 -5.17 4.07 1.79
CA ASN A 66 -5.66 3.16 2.81
C ASN A 66 -6.23 3.92 4.02
N ASN A 67 -5.51 4.91 4.53
CA ASN A 67 -5.94 5.65 5.71
C ASN A 67 -7.10 6.61 5.43
N LEU A 68 -7.24 7.10 4.19
CA LEU A 68 -8.46 7.79 3.74
C LEU A 68 -9.67 6.87 3.86
N LEU A 69 -9.57 5.61 3.42
CA LEU A 69 -10.67 4.65 3.54
C LEU A 69 -11.07 4.42 5.00
N CYS A 70 -10.09 4.21 5.89
CA CYS A 70 -10.36 4.09 7.33
C CYS A 70 -11.06 5.33 7.88
N ALA A 71 -10.54 6.53 7.56
CA ALA A 71 -11.13 7.78 8.01
C ALA A 71 -12.57 7.98 7.51
N MET A 72 -12.85 7.60 6.25
CA MET A 72 -14.21 7.68 5.69
C MET A 72 -15.16 6.67 6.33
N VAL A 73 -14.70 5.47 6.70
CA VAL A 73 -15.50 4.48 7.45
C VAL A 73 -15.88 5.03 8.83
N ASP A 74 -14.91 5.52 9.60
CA ASP A 74 -15.17 6.06 10.94
C ASP A 74 -16.04 7.33 10.88
N ASN A 75 -15.82 8.20 9.90
CA ASN A 75 -16.68 9.36 9.67
C ASN A 75 -18.10 8.95 9.29
N HIS A 76 -18.28 7.93 8.45
CA HIS A 76 -19.62 7.43 8.11
C HIS A 76 -20.37 6.92 9.34
N ILE A 77 -19.68 6.21 10.25
CA ILE A 77 -20.24 5.77 11.53
C ILE A 77 -20.65 6.99 12.37
N GLN A 78 -19.75 7.98 12.52
CA GLN A 78 -19.99 9.20 13.30
C GLN A 78 -21.18 10.03 12.78
N GLN A 79 -21.33 10.15 11.46
CA GLN A 79 -22.34 11.02 10.82
C GLN A 79 -23.74 10.36 10.71
N GLY A 80 -24.00 9.31 11.49
CA GLY A 80 -25.32 8.68 11.60
C GLY A 80 -25.38 7.24 11.09
N ASN A 81 -24.25 6.66 10.67
CA ASN A 81 -24.09 5.23 10.36
C ASN A 81 -25.24 4.66 9.50
N GLN A 82 -25.57 5.32 8.39
CA GLN A 82 -26.71 4.93 7.54
C GLN A 82 -26.60 3.52 6.93
N LEU A 83 -25.37 2.97 6.91
CA LEU A 83 -25.10 1.60 6.45
C LEU A 83 -25.21 0.57 7.59
N ASN A 84 -25.53 1.01 8.80
CA ASN A 84 -25.68 0.20 10.00
C ASN A 84 -24.46 -0.71 10.27
N ILE A 85 -23.25 -0.17 10.04
CA ILE A 85 -21.98 -0.85 10.28
C ILE A 85 -21.93 -1.26 11.75
N ASP A 86 -21.55 -2.51 12.03
CA ASP A 86 -21.16 -2.95 13.37
C ASP A 86 -19.71 -2.53 13.60
N GLU A 87 -19.48 -1.65 14.56
CA GLU A 87 -18.18 -1.05 14.85
C GLU A 87 -17.15 -2.12 15.29
N ARG A 88 -17.63 -3.28 15.78
CA ARG A 88 -16.83 -4.45 16.17
C ARG A 88 -16.48 -5.35 14.99
N GLN A 89 -17.02 -5.06 13.81
CA GLN A 89 -16.85 -5.83 12.57
C GLN A 89 -16.25 -4.99 11.44
N VAL A 90 -15.61 -3.86 11.77
CA VAL A 90 -14.73 -3.14 10.86
C VAL A 90 -13.49 -4.01 10.59
N ARG A 91 -13.20 -4.24 9.31
CA ARG A 91 -12.14 -5.16 8.85
C ARG A 91 -10.93 -4.43 8.29
N VAL A 92 -11.16 -3.27 7.69
CA VAL A 92 -10.07 -2.43 7.19
C VAL A 92 -9.30 -1.86 8.38
N ARG A 93 -8.00 -2.10 8.41
CA ARG A 93 -7.08 -1.59 9.43
C ARG A 93 -6.29 -0.43 8.85
N ARG A 94 -5.87 0.49 9.70
CA ARG A 94 -4.97 1.58 9.30
C ARG A 94 -3.62 1.01 8.90
N CYS A 95 -2.81 1.78 8.20
CA CYS A 95 -1.46 1.35 7.86
C CYS A 95 -0.43 2.46 7.97
N MET A 96 0.81 2.06 8.18
CA MET A 96 1.98 2.92 8.18
C MET A 96 3.18 2.08 7.78
N ASP A 97 4.05 2.60 6.92
CA ASP A 97 5.23 1.85 6.48
C ASP A 97 6.39 1.91 7.49
N MET A 98 6.11 1.63 8.75
CA MET A 98 7.08 1.62 9.85
C MET A 98 6.98 0.33 10.67
N ASN A 99 8.10 -0.10 11.22
CA ASN A 99 8.18 -1.25 12.11
C ASN A 99 7.73 -0.88 13.53
N ASP A 100 6.47 -0.49 13.68
CA ASP A 100 5.91 -0.10 14.98
C ASP A 100 5.02 -1.19 15.57
N ARG A 101 5.55 -1.91 16.57
CA ARG A 101 4.80 -2.96 17.27
C ARG A 101 3.70 -2.41 18.19
N GLN A 102 3.80 -1.16 18.62
CA GLN A 102 2.89 -0.55 19.60
C GLN A 102 1.49 -0.35 19.02
N LEU A 103 1.39 -0.21 17.70
CA LEU A 103 0.14 0.05 16.99
C LEU A 103 -0.62 -1.20 16.53
N ARG A 104 -0.14 -2.42 16.90
CA ARG A 104 -0.79 -3.67 16.47
C ARG A 104 -2.23 -3.80 16.98
N SER A 105 -2.49 -3.33 18.20
CA SER A 105 -3.80 -3.38 18.83
C SER A 105 -4.01 -2.09 19.61
N ILE A 106 -5.01 -1.33 19.21
CA ILE A 106 -5.34 -0.03 19.80
C ILE A 106 -6.84 0.06 20.04
N VAL A 107 -7.23 1.06 20.83
CA VAL A 107 -8.61 1.57 20.87
C VAL A 107 -8.55 3.01 20.39
N ASP A 108 -9.34 3.34 19.37
CA ASP A 108 -9.45 4.69 18.82
C ASP A 108 -10.84 5.29 19.09
N GLY A 109 -11.11 6.50 18.56
CA GLY A 109 -12.42 7.18 18.74
C GLY A 109 -12.73 7.60 20.18
N LEU A 110 -11.71 7.75 21.03
CA LEU A 110 -11.84 8.16 22.43
C LEU A 110 -11.97 9.69 22.60
N GLY A 111 -12.36 10.13 23.80
CA GLY A 111 -12.38 11.55 24.17
C GLY A 111 -13.73 12.25 24.00
N GLY A 112 -14.82 11.50 23.92
CA GLY A 112 -16.19 12.02 23.93
C GLY A 112 -16.81 12.13 22.53
N THR A 113 -18.07 12.58 22.49
CA THR A 113 -18.93 12.52 21.29
C THR A 113 -18.43 13.32 20.10
N GLY A 114 -17.56 14.31 20.31
CA GLY A 114 -16.94 15.10 19.23
C GLY A 114 -15.79 14.38 18.51
N ASN A 115 -15.25 13.30 19.06
CA ASN A 115 -14.00 12.68 18.59
C ASN A 115 -14.20 11.33 17.88
N GLY A 116 -15.44 10.81 17.84
CA GLY A 116 -15.76 9.55 17.17
C GLY A 116 -16.52 8.57 18.04
N VAL A 117 -16.60 7.32 17.55
CA VAL A 117 -17.19 6.18 18.25
C VAL A 117 -16.06 5.22 18.64
N PRO A 118 -15.91 4.90 19.94
CA PRO A 118 -14.85 3.99 20.38
C PRO A 118 -14.95 2.60 19.76
N ARG A 119 -13.85 2.10 19.21
CA ARG A 119 -13.73 0.71 18.73
C ARG A 119 -12.30 0.19 18.87
N GLU A 120 -12.14 -1.12 18.81
CA GLU A 120 -10.83 -1.76 18.65
C GLU A 120 -10.35 -1.60 17.20
N ASP A 121 -9.06 -1.35 17.04
CA ASP A 121 -8.41 -1.21 15.74
C ASP A 121 -6.95 -1.65 15.78
N GLY A 122 -6.23 -1.49 14.68
CA GLY A 122 -4.78 -1.57 14.67
C GLY A 122 -4.18 -1.11 13.35
N PHE A 123 -2.85 -1.14 13.32
CA PHE A 123 -2.08 -0.80 12.13
C PHE A 123 -1.37 -2.03 11.57
N ASP A 124 -1.36 -2.09 10.25
CA ASP A 124 -0.49 -2.99 9.47
C ASP A 124 0.61 -2.20 8.76
N ILE A 125 1.69 -2.89 8.38
CA ILE A 125 2.69 -2.29 7.49
C ILE A 125 2.04 -2.04 6.12
N THR A 126 2.34 -0.91 5.47
CA THR A 126 1.65 -0.50 4.23
C THR A 126 1.67 -1.55 3.12
N ALA A 127 2.79 -2.29 2.97
CA ALA A 127 2.90 -3.39 2.03
C ALA A 127 1.90 -4.55 2.24
N ALA A 128 1.30 -4.67 3.44
CA ALA A 128 0.31 -5.69 3.76
C ALA A 128 -1.14 -5.24 3.47
N SER A 129 -1.36 -3.99 3.05
CA SER A 129 -2.69 -3.48 2.76
C SER A 129 -3.33 -4.14 1.53
N GLU A 130 -4.64 -4.31 1.53
CA GLU A 130 -5.39 -4.76 0.34
C GLU A 130 -5.36 -3.71 -0.78
N VAL A 131 -5.10 -2.44 -0.44
CA VAL A 131 -4.79 -1.37 -1.41
C VAL A 131 -3.52 -1.69 -2.19
N MET A 132 -2.45 -2.11 -1.53
CA MET A 132 -1.21 -2.58 -2.19
C MET A 132 -1.49 -3.77 -3.12
N ALA A 133 -2.25 -4.77 -2.65
CA ALA A 133 -2.61 -5.91 -3.49
C ALA A 133 -3.43 -5.51 -4.72
N SER A 134 -4.40 -4.61 -4.54
CA SER A 134 -5.22 -4.07 -5.64
C SER A 134 -4.38 -3.27 -6.63
N PHE A 135 -3.43 -2.48 -6.12
CA PHE A 135 -2.49 -1.68 -6.90
C PHE A 135 -1.57 -2.56 -7.77
N CYS A 136 -0.97 -3.60 -7.21
CA CYS A 136 -0.10 -4.52 -7.97
C CYS A 136 -0.86 -5.38 -9.00
N MET A 137 -2.17 -5.55 -8.85
CA MET A 137 -2.99 -6.41 -9.70
C MET A 137 -3.84 -5.64 -10.71
N ALA A 138 -3.84 -4.31 -10.67
CA ALA A 138 -4.62 -3.48 -11.56
C ALA A 138 -3.98 -3.39 -12.96
N ALA A 139 -4.79 -3.52 -14.01
CA ALA A 139 -4.34 -3.34 -15.39
C ALA A 139 -4.22 -1.86 -15.79
N ASP A 140 -5.08 -1.02 -15.22
CA ASP A 140 -5.14 0.42 -15.48
C ASP A 140 -5.86 1.13 -14.30
N LEU A 141 -5.98 2.46 -14.37
CA LEU A 141 -6.60 3.27 -13.31
C LEU A 141 -8.10 2.96 -13.10
N GLN A 142 -8.80 2.55 -14.16
CA GLN A 142 -10.22 2.22 -14.08
C GLN A 142 -10.42 0.86 -13.41
N ASP A 143 -9.58 -0.14 -13.74
CA ASP A 143 -9.52 -1.43 -13.06
C ASP A 143 -9.11 -1.26 -11.60
N LEU A 144 -8.11 -0.41 -11.31
CA LEU A 144 -7.73 -0.06 -9.93
C LEU A 144 -8.93 0.48 -9.14
N LYS A 145 -9.62 1.48 -9.68
CA LYS A 145 -10.81 2.06 -9.04
C LYS A 145 -11.90 1.01 -8.79
N HIS A 146 -12.12 0.11 -9.74
CA HIS A 146 -13.08 -0.99 -9.60
C HIS A 146 -12.68 -1.96 -8.49
N ARG A 147 -11.42 -2.41 -8.45
CA ARG A 147 -10.88 -3.29 -7.40
C ARG A 147 -10.98 -2.66 -6.03
N LEU A 148 -10.57 -1.40 -5.90
CA LEU A 148 -10.70 -0.64 -4.65
C LEU A 148 -12.15 -0.58 -4.18
N GLY A 149 -13.11 -0.37 -5.10
CA GLY A 149 -14.53 -0.37 -4.77
C GLY A 149 -15.07 -1.69 -4.23
N ASN A 150 -14.44 -2.81 -4.56
CA ASN A 150 -14.86 -4.15 -4.14
C ASN A 150 -14.26 -4.59 -2.79
N ILE A 151 -13.32 -3.82 -2.23
CA ILE A 151 -12.76 -4.08 -0.89
C ILE A 151 -13.89 -4.12 0.13
N VAL A 152 -13.98 -5.21 0.91
CA VAL A 152 -14.94 -5.35 2.00
C VAL A 152 -14.36 -4.71 3.26
N VAL A 153 -14.97 -3.61 3.70
CA VAL A 153 -14.42 -2.76 4.77
C VAL A 153 -14.99 -3.08 6.15
N ALA A 154 -16.22 -3.58 6.20
CA ALA A 154 -16.90 -3.92 7.44
C ALA A 154 -18.05 -4.90 7.20
N ARG A 155 -18.73 -5.31 8.27
CA ARG A 155 -20.07 -5.89 8.20
C ARG A 155 -21.08 -4.99 8.90
N ASP A 156 -22.31 -5.02 8.43
CA ASP A 156 -23.43 -4.44 9.16
C ASP A 156 -23.87 -5.32 10.34
N LYS A 157 -24.79 -4.81 11.17
CA LYS A 157 -25.33 -5.55 12.32
C LYS A 157 -26.14 -6.80 11.93
N ALA A 158 -26.50 -6.97 10.66
CA ALA A 158 -27.13 -8.17 10.11
C ALA A 158 -26.09 -9.17 9.53
N GLY A 159 -24.80 -8.84 9.57
CA GLY A 159 -23.70 -9.66 9.06
C GLY A 159 -23.43 -9.51 7.57
N LYS A 160 -24.09 -8.58 6.86
CA LYS A 160 -23.85 -8.32 5.44
C LYS A 160 -22.54 -7.55 5.26
N ASN A 161 -21.75 -7.94 4.27
CA ASN A 161 -20.54 -7.21 3.91
C ASN A 161 -20.87 -5.81 3.40
N ILE A 162 -20.10 -4.83 3.85
CA ILE A 162 -20.10 -3.45 3.37
C ILE A 162 -18.80 -3.21 2.60
N THR A 163 -18.90 -2.68 1.38
CA THR A 163 -17.76 -2.42 0.51
C THR A 163 -17.30 -0.96 0.54
N CYS A 164 -16.07 -0.73 0.09
CA CYS A 164 -15.53 0.61 -0.15
C CYS A 164 -16.42 1.44 -1.09
N SER A 165 -17.03 0.82 -2.10
CA SER A 165 -17.97 1.50 -2.99
C SER A 165 -19.24 2.03 -2.30
N GLN A 166 -19.72 1.34 -1.26
CA GLN A 166 -20.85 1.79 -0.44
C GLN A 166 -20.45 2.95 0.48
N ILE A 167 -19.19 3.02 0.90
CA ILE A 167 -18.61 4.17 1.62
C ILE A 167 -18.38 5.37 0.66
N GLY A 168 -18.20 5.10 -0.64
CA GLY A 168 -17.94 6.13 -1.66
C GLY A 168 -16.48 6.58 -1.74
N ALA A 169 -15.53 5.78 -1.23
CA ALA A 169 -14.12 6.17 -1.14
C ALA A 169 -13.29 5.87 -2.40
N GLN A 170 -13.71 4.91 -3.23
CA GLN A 170 -12.92 4.36 -4.34
C GLN A 170 -12.45 5.39 -5.36
N GLY A 171 -13.26 6.43 -5.62
CA GLY A 171 -12.88 7.52 -6.54
C GLY A 171 -11.75 8.38 -5.98
N ALA A 172 -11.83 8.75 -4.70
CA ALA A 172 -10.82 9.56 -4.03
C ALA A 172 -9.53 8.76 -3.81
N MET A 173 -9.63 7.48 -3.46
CA MET A 173 -8.47 6.59 -3.37
C MET A 173 -7.76 6.45 -4.71
N ALA A 174 -8.50 6.24 -5.81
CA ALA A 174 -7.91 6.17 -7.15
C ALA A 174 -7.22 7.49 -7.55
N ALA A 175 -7.76 8.65 -7.15
CA ALA A 175 -7.14 9.94 -7.40
C ALA A 175 -5.78 10.08 -6.68
N LEU A 176 -5.68 9.61 -5.43
CA LEU A 176 -4.41 9.60 -4.68
C LEU A 176 -3.36 8.67 -5.31
N LEU A 177 -3.80 7.60 -5.97
CA LEU A 177 -2.93 6.57 -6.56
C LEU A 177 -2.61 6.82 -8.04
N ARG A 178 -3.16 7.89 -8.64
CA ARG A 178 -3.06 8.14 -10.08
C ARG A 178 -1.61 8.15 -10.57
N ASP A 179 -0.75 8.91 -9.89
CA ASP A 179 0.63 9.10 -10.33
C ASP A 179 1.51 7.91 -9.91
N ALA A 180 1.25 7.33 -8.74
CA ALA A 180 1.93 6.13 -8.25
C ALA A 180 1.75 4.93 -9.20
N LEU A 181 0.60 4.83 -9.90
CA LEU A 181 0.35 3.73 -10.82
C LEU A 181 1.30 3.71 -12.05
N MET A 182 2.05 4.79 -12.29
CA MET A 182 3.06 4.82 -13.35
C MET A 182 4.32 4.04 -12.90
N PRO A 183 4.81 3.04 -13.67
CA PRO A 183 6.01 2.31 -13.31
C PRO A 183 7.26 3.19 -13.22
N ASN A 184 8.12 2.90 -12.25
CA ASN A 184 9.34 3.67 -12.00
C ASN A 184 10.52 3.09 -12.78
N LEU A 185 11.11 3.87 -13.69
CA LEU A 185 12.28 3.42 -14.44
C LEU A 185 13.58 3.77 -13.71
N VAL A 186 14.40 2.76 -13.46
CA VAL A 186 15.75 2.85 -12.89
C VAL A 186 16.72 1.96 -13.69
N GLN A 187 17.96 1.78 -13.23
CA GLN A 187 18.96 1.00 -13.95
C GLN A 187 19.84 0.17 -13.01
N THR A 188 20.45 -0.87 -13.56
CA THR A 188 21.51 -1.64 -12.90
C THR A 188 22.85 -0.92 -12.98
N LEU A 189 23.87 -1.43 -12.27
CA LEU A 189 25.27 -0.97 -12.39
C LEU A 189 25.80 -1.08 -13.83
N ASP A 190 25.36 -2.09 -14.58
CA ASP A 190 25.75 -2.33 -15.98
C ASP A 190 24.80 -1.62 -16.98
N HIS A 191 24.00 -0.65 -16.51
CA HIS A 191 23.08 0.16 -17.31
C HIS A 191 21.94 -0.64 -17.98
N THR A 192 21.59 -1.82 -17.46
CA THR A 192 20.37 -2.54 -17.86
C THR A 192 19.15 -1.83 -17.24
N GLY A 193 18.11 -1.58 -18.04
CA GLY A 193 16.88 -0.94 -17.56
C GLY A 193 16.10 -1.83 -16.57
N ALA A 194 15.57 -1.21 -15.51
CA ALA A 194 14.85 -1.88 -14.44
C ALA A 194 13.56 -1.12 -14.07
N LEU A 195 12.49 -1.86 -13.77
CA LEU A 195 11.23 -1.37 -13.19
C LEU A 195 11.08 -1.83 -11.74
#